data_AF-A0A238JJV1-F1
#
_entry.id   AF-A0A238JJV1-F1
#
_cell.length_a   1.000
_cell.length_b   1.000
_cell.length_c   1.000
_cell.angle_alpha   90.00
_cell.angle_beta   90.00
_cell.angle_gamma   90.00
#
_symmetry.space_group_name_H-M   'P 1'
#
loop_
_entity.id
_entity.type
_entity.pdbx_description
1 polymer ?
#
loop_
_entity_poly.entity_id
_entity_poly.type
_entity_poly.pdbx_seq_one_letter_code
_entity_poly.pdbx_strand_id
1 'polypeptide(L)'
;MTQIVTRAASKPDLATMPPFPKPVITPGEPIRFAYEVMAEPGPGQSKRGVIISPRADYSSWEVLCDEGTAMGGDDAAPSPLGYLIMGVAFCLLTHIQGYLHKAPMQIDKIKVEIRAEYGTLPPEPDQGQQGAGQCDAYTAHVIIDSPEPPEKLENLIRVSRDACMAIATVATAVPTSTRVFINGTENGVEV
;
A
#
# COMPACT_ATOMS: atom_id res chain seq x y z
N MET A 1 -16.10 18.65 8.28
CA MET A 1 -14.79 18.03 8.03
C MET A 1 -14.86 17.32 6.69
N THR A 2 -13.89 17.54 5.81
CA THR A 2 -13.80 16.82 4.53
C THR A 2 -13.53 15.34 4.81
N GLN A 3 -14.25 14.45 4.15
CA GLN A 3 -13.96 13.02 4.24
C GLN A 3 -12.76 12.69 3.37
N ILE A 4 -11.71 12.15 3.98
CA ILE A 4 -10.45 11.80 3.31
C ILE A 4 -10.60 10.52 2.47
N VAL A 5 -11.49 9.61 2.88
CA VAL A 5 -11.79 8.38 2.16
C VAL A 5 -13.30 8.26 1.98
N THR A 6 -13.75 8.09 0.74
CA THR A 6 -15.16 7.93 0.40
C THR A 6 -15.33 6.79 -0.61
N ARG A 7 -16.53 6.21 -0.70
CA ARG A 7 -16.82 5.23 -1.75
C ARG A 7 -16.75 5.93 -3.11
N ALA A 8 -15.98 5.37 -4.04
CA ALA A 8 -15.89 5.93 -5.38
C ALA A 8 -17.25 5.82 -6.08
N ALA A 9 -17.69 6.92 -6.71
CA ALA A 9 -18.94 6.95 -7.47
C ALA A 9 -18.86 6.10 -8.74
N SER A 10 -17.66 5.94 -9.31
CA SER A 10 -17.38 5.13 -10.49
C SER A 10 -15.97 4.53 -10.41
N LYS A 11 -15.72 3.51 -11.24
CA LYS A 11 -14.38 2.96 -11.47
C LYS A 11 -13.82 3.62 -12.72
N PRO A 12 -12.74 4.42 -12.61
CA PRO A 12 -12.12 5.00 -13.79
C PRO A 12 -11.42 3.91 -14.61
N ASP A 13 -11.42 4.06 -15.93
CA ASP A 13 -10.61 3.22 -16.82
C ASP A 13 -9.15 3.70 -16.79
N LEU A 14 -8.21 2.76 -16.82
CA LEU A 14 -6.79 3.07 -16.99
C LEU A 14 -6.48 3.25 -18.47
N ALA A 15 -6.02 4.43 -18.88
CA ALA A 15 -5.85 4.77 -20.29
C ALA A 15 -4.75 3.95 -21.00
N THR A 16 -3.69 3.57 -20.28
CA THR A 16 -2.47 3.00 -20.88
C THR A 16 -2.07 1.65 -20.31
N MET A 17 -2.71 1.20 -19.23
CA MET A 17 -2.48 -0.12 -18.66
C MET A 17 -3.40 -1.13 -19.34
N PRO A 18 -2.88 -2.22 -19.92
CA PRO A 18 -3.73 -3.27 -20.46
C PRO A 18 -4.52 -3.95 -19.33
N PRO A 19 -5.74 -4.45 -19.59
CA PRO A 19 -6.53 -5.13 -18.57
C PRO A 19 -5.76 -6.30 -17.93
N PHE A 20 -5.71 -6.33 -16.60
CA PHE A 20 -5.14 -7.48 -15.91
C PHE A 20 -6.08 -8.70 -15.97
N PRO A 21 -5.59 -9.91 -16.28
CA PRO A 21 -6.44 -11.10 -16.35
C PRO A 21 -7.18 -11.36 -15.04
N LYS A 22 -8.46 -11.77 -15.14
CA LYS A 22 -9.23 -12.15 -13.96
C LYS A 22 -8.56 -13.34 -13.26
N PRO A 23 -8.47 -13.35 -11.92
CA PRO A 23 -7.84 -14.45 -11.19
C PRO A 23 -8.55 -15.77 -11.47
N VAL A 24 -7.80 -16.79 -11.89
CA VAL A 24 -8.25 -18.18 -11.96
C VAL A 24 -7.66 -18.92 -10.76
N ILE A 25 -8.51 -19.57 -9.97
CA ILE A 25 -8.08 -20.32 -8.79
C ILE A 25 -7.81 -21.76 -9.21
N THR A 26 -6.53 -22.10 -9.36
CA THR A 26 -6.08 -23.48 -9.56
C THR A 26 -5.50 -24.02 -8.24
N PRO A 27 -5.96 -25.18 -7.73
CA PRO A 27 -5.38 -25.78 -6.54
C PRO A 27 -3.86 -25.99 -6.68
N GLY A 28 -3.10 -25.52 -5.68
CA GLY A 28 -1.64 -25.63 -5.66
C GLY A 28 -0.89 -24.54 -6.44
N GLU A 29 -1.58 -23.67 -7.17
CA GLU A 29 -0.96 -22.53 -7.85
C GLU A 29 -1.20 -21.21 -7.11
N PRO A 30 -0.28 -20.23 -7.22
CA PRO A 30 -0.52 -18.89 -6.69
C PRO A 30 -1.72 -18.21 -7.37
N ILE A 31 -2.61 -17.64 -6.57
CA ILE A 31 -3.67 -16.76 -7.06
C ILE A 31 -3.03 -15.43 -7.47
N ARG A 32 -3.17 -15.05 -8.74
CA ARG A 32 -2.62 -13.79 -9.29
C ARG A 32 -3.74 -12.78 -9.49
N PHE A 33 -3.57 -11.59 -8.92
CA PHE A 33 -4.49 -10.45 -9.04
C PHE A 33 -3.69 -9.15 -8.99
N ALA A 34 -4.23 -8.07 -9.55
CA ALA A 34 -3.62 -6.75 -9.54
C ALA A 34 -4.48 -5.74 -8.78
N TYR A 35 -3.85 -4.92 -7.93
CA TYR A 35 -4.46 -3.69 -7.46
C TYR A 35 -4.07 -2.57 -8.41
N GLU A 36 -5.06 -1.75 -8.75
CA GLU A 36 -4.92 -0.66 -9.71
C GLU A 36 -5.36 0.64 -9.05
N VAL A 37 -4.68 1.73 -9.40
CA VAL A 37 -5.02 3.07 -8.91
C VAL A 37 -4.92 4.07 -10.05
N MET A 38 -5.73 5.13 -9.97
CA MET A 38 -5.58 6.34 -10.77
C MET A 38 -5.51 7.51 -9.81
N ALA A 39 -4.56 8.43 -10.00
CA ALA A 39 -4.40 9.60 -9.14
C ALA A 39 -4.08 10.85 -9.97
N GLU A 40 -4.53 12.00 -9.46
CA GLU A 40 -4.36 13.31 -10.09
C GLU A 40 -3.91 14.33 -9.05
N PRO A 41 -3.01 15.26 -9.41
CA PRO A 41 -2.62 16.34 -8.53
C PRO A 41 -3.76 17.36 -8.38
N GLY A 42 -3.81 18.00 -7.22
CA GLY A 42 -4.56 19.20 -6.94
C GLY A 42 -3.64 20.40 -6.69
N PRO A 43 -4.16 21.51 -6.15
CA PRO A 43 -3.34 22.65 -5.72
C PRO A 43 -2.34 22.24 -4.64
N GLY A 44 -1.11 22.79 -4.70
CA GLY A 44 -0.07 22.55 -3.70
C GLY A 44 0.34 21.07 -3.64
N GLN A 45 0.31 20.49 -2.43
CA GLN A 45 0.57 19.07 -2.20
C GLN A 45 -0.69 18.20 -2.17
N SER A 46 -1.88 18.77 -2.38
CA SER A 46 -3.10 17.98 -2.43
C SER A 46 -3.13 17.06 -3.64
N LYS A 47 -3.63 15.85 -3.46
CA LYS A 47 -3.73 14.78 -4.46
C LYS A 47 -5.05 14.06 -4.22
N ARG A 48 -5.72 13.65 -5.30
CA ARG A 48 -6.90 12.78 -5.25
C ARG A 48 -6.63 11.51 -6.04
N GLY A 49 -7.16 10.39 -5.63
CA GLY A 49 -7.06 9.17 -6.41
C GLY A 49 -8.18 8.18 -6.12
N VAL A 50 -8.33 7.20 -7.01
CA VAL A 50 -9.29 6.11 -6.88
C VAL A 50 -8.53 4.79 -6.81
N ILE A 51 -8.78 4.04 -5.74
CA ILE A 51 -8.35 2.64 -5.62
C ILE A 51 -9.37 1.76 -6.35
N ILE A 52 -8.93 1.10 -7.42
CA ILE A 52 -9.73 0.20 -8.23
C ILE A 52 -9.59 -1.21 -7.66
N SER A 53 -10.72 -1.79 -7.28
CA SER A 53 -10.71 -3.07 -6.57
C SER A 53 -10.55 -4.24 -7.55
N PRO A 54 -9.66 -5.21 -7.26
CA PRO A 54 -9.43 -6.38 -8.12
C PRO A 54 -10.63 -7.33 -8.22
N ARG A 55 -11.59 -7.22 -7.29
CA ARG A 55 -12.71 -8.14 -7.16
C ARG A 55 -14.03 -7.41 -7.34
N ALA A 56 -15.00 -8.11 -7.94
CA ALA A 56 -16.33 -7.59 -8.18
C ALA A 56 -17.13 -7.35 -6.88
N ASP A 57 -16.82 -8.10 -5.81
CA ASP A 57 -17.41 -7.96 -4.48
C ASP A 57 -16.75 -6.87 -3.62
N TYR A 58 -15.71 -6.20 -4.13
CA TYR A 58 -15.02 -5.11 -3.43
C TYR A 58 -15.46 -3.76 -3.98
N SER A 59 -15.57 -2.80 -3.07
CA SER A 59 -15.87 -1.41 -3.41
C SER A 59 -14.59 -0.66 -3.71
N SER A 60 -14.63 0.19 -4.74
CA SER A 60 -13.57 1.14 -5.04
C SER A 60 -13.71 2.37 -4.15
N TRP A 61 -12.58 3.02 -3.86
CA TRP A 61 -12.52 4.10 -2.88
C TRP A 61 -11.81 5.30 -3.48
N GLU A 62 -12.43 6.47 -3.35
CA GLU A 62 -11.75 7.74 -3.57
C GLU A 62 -10.98 8.10 -2.29
N VAL A 63 -9.73 8.53 -2.46
CA VAL A 63 -8.80 8.82 -1.38
C VAL A 63 -8.15 10.18 -1.64
N LEU A 64 -8.13 11.02 -0.62
CA LEU A 64 -7.37 12.25 -0.57
C LEU A 64 -6.01 12.00 0.07
N CYS A 65 -4.99 12.66 -0.45
CA CYS A 65 -3.63 12.62 0.04
C CYS A 65 -3.07 14.05 0.03
N ASP A 66 -2.26 14.38 1.03
CA ASP A 66 -1.63 15.70 1.16
C ASP A 66 -0.24 15.55 1.77
N GLU A 67 0.41 16.64 2.14
CA GLU A 67 1.62 16.64 2.96
C GLU A 67 1.49 17.59 4.15
N GLY A 68 2.41 17.49 5.11
CA GLY A 68 2.51 18.46 6.20
C GLY A 68 2.95 19.85 5.70
N THR A 69 2.70 20.88 6.50
CA THR A 69 2.99 22.29 6.17
C THR A 69 4.47 22.55 5.85
N ALA A 70 5.39 21.83 6.48
CA ALA A 70 6.83 21.91 6.20
C ALA A 70 7.20 21.48 4.77
N MET A 71 6.35 20.67 4.11
CA MET A 71 6.50 20.21 2.74
C MET A 71 5.59 20.97 1.75
N GLY A 72 4.94 22.05 2.21
CA GLY A 72 4.05 22.87 1.39
C GLY A 72 2.65 22.29 1.18
N GLY A 73 2.23 21.33 2.02
CA GLY A 73 0.84 20.88 2.09
C GLY A 73 0.04 21.59 3.17
N ASP A 74 -1.24 21.25 3.26
CA ASP A 74 -2.19 21.87 4.19
C ASP A 74 -2.45 20.99 5.42
N ASP A 75 -1.75 19.86 5.55
CA ASP A 75 -2.01 18.82 6.57
C ASP A 75 -3.48 18.33 6.54
N ALA A 76 -4.09 18.33 5.34
CA ALA A 76 -5.52 18.08 5.17
C ALA A 76 -5.86 16.59 4.96
N ALA A 77 -4.85 15.76 4.69
CA ALA A 77 -4.96 14.31 4.52
C ALA A 77 -3.60 13.63 4.81
N PRO A 78 -3.56 12.30 5.05
CA PRO A 78 -2.31 11.59 5.25
C PRO A 78 -1.34 11.73 4.07
N SER A 79 -0.05 11.65 4.38
CA SER A 79 1.01 11.65 3.38
C SER A 79 1.08 10.35 2.57
N PRO A 80 1.67 10.36 1.36
CA PRO A 80 1.84 9.16 0.54
C PRO A 80 2.59 8.05 1.29
N LEU A 81 3.69 8.39 1.98
CA LEU A 81 4.45 7.42 2.78
C LEU A 81 3.67 6.93 4.01
N GLY A 82 2.80 7.78 4.57
CA GLY A 82 1.85 7.41 5.61
C GLY A 82 0.86 6.34 5.14
N TYR A 83 0.31 6.49 3.93
CA TYR A 83 -0.54 5.46 3.32
C TYR A 83 0.22 4.17 3.03
N LEU A 84 1.45 4.26 2.50
CA LEU A 84 2.27 3.09 2.20
C LEU A 84 2.52 2.23 3.45
N ILE A 85 3.06 2.83 4.52
CA ILE A 85 3.40 2.10 5.74
C ILE A 85 2.15 1.58 6.46
N MET A 86 1.05 2.34 6.46
CA MET A 86 -0.21 1.90 7.04
C MET A 86 -0.82 0.73 6.27
N GLY A 87 -0.69 0.73 4.94
CA GLY A 87 -1.10 -0.39 4.08
C GLY A 87 -0.37 -1.69 4.42
N VAL A 88 0.93 -1.62 4.74
CA VAL A 88 1.70 -2.80 5.21
C VAL A 88 1.15 -3.34 6.52
N ALA A 89 0.85 -2.46 7.49
CA ALA A 89 0.28 -2.86 8.78
C ALA A 89 -1.11 -3.51 8.63
N PHE A 90 -1.99 -2.92 7.82
CA PHE A 90 -3.32 -3.46 7.54
C PHE A 90 -3.26 -4.80 6.80
N CYS A 91 -2.31 -4.97 5.87
CA CYS A 91 -2.10 -6.24 5.21
C CYS A 91 -1.71 -7.34 6.21
N LEU A 92 -0.75 -7.07 7.11
CA LEU A 92 -0.35 -8.02 8.15
C LEU A 92 -1.53 -8.39 9.07
N LEU A 93 -2.30 -7.40 9.52
CA LEU A 93 -3.49 -7.62 10.35
C LEU A 93 -4.55 -8.49 9.64
N THR A 94 -4.71 -8.33 8.32
CA THR A 94 -5.62 -9.17 7.53
C THR A 94 -5.23 -10.64 7.62
N HIS A 95 -3.94 -10.97 7.55
CA HIS A 95 -3.46 -12.35 7.67
C HIS A 95 -3.57 -12.89 9.09
N ILE A 96 -3.29 -12.08 10.10
CA ILE A 96 -3.48 -12.44 11.51
C ILE A 96 -4.95 -12.80 11.77
N GLN A 97 -5.89 -11.95 11.34
CA GLN A 97 -7.32 -12.21 11.49
C GLN A 97 -7.77 -13.44 10.70
N GLY A 98 -7.26 -13.60 9.46
CA GLY A 98 -7.52 -14.78 8.64
C GLY A 98 -7.02 -16.09 9.26
N TYR A 99 -5.90 -16.06 9.97
CA TYR A 99 -5.40 -17.20 10.73
C TYR A 99 -6.33 -17.49 11.91
N LEU A 100 -6.60 -16.49 12.76
CA LEU A 100 -7.43 -16.65 13.97
C LEU A 100 -8.85 -17.12 13.66
N HIS A 101 -9.38 -16.79 12.48
CA HIS A 101 -10.66 -17.32 12.01
C HIS A 101 -10.62 -18.85 11.76
N LYS A 102 -9.49 -19.38 11.27
CA LYS A 102 -9.33 -20.81 10.91
C LYS A 102 -8.81 -21.66 12.08
N ALA A 103 -7.99 -21.07 12.94
CA ALA A 103 -7.41 -21.69 14.12
C ALA A 103 -7.56 -20.72 15.30
N PRO A 104 -8.75 -20.69 15.94
CA PRO A 104 -9.03 -19.76 17.01
C PRO A 104 -8.08 -19.91 18.19
N MET A 105 -7.72 -18.77 18.78
CA MET A 105 -6.87 -18.65 19.97
C MET A 105 -7.47 -17.56 20.86
N GLN A 106 -7.24 -17.65 22.17
CA GLN A 106 -7.63 -16.56 23.07
C GLN A 106 -6.64 -15.41 22.96
N ILE A 107 -7.04 -14.29 22.35
CA ILE A 107 -6.23 -13.06 22.23
C ILE A 107 -6.98 -11.93 22.92
N ASP A 108 -6.41 -11.39 24.00
CA ASP A 108 -7.02 -10.28 24.73
C ASP A 108 -6.73 -8.94 24.02
N LYS A 109 -5.52 -8.80 23.48
CA LYS A 109 -5.10 -7.62 22.72
C LYS A 109 -4.07 -7.98 21.66
N ILE A 110 -4.15 -7.30 20.51
CA ILE A 110 -3.12 -7.34 19.49
C ILE A 110 -2.96 -5.96 18.85
N LYS A 111 -1.71 -5.51 18.68
CA LYS A 111 -1.37 -4.29 17.94
C LYS A 111 -0.14 -4.52 17.07
N VAL A 112 -0.07 -3.78 15.97
CA VAL A 112 1.08 -3.79 15.05
C VAL A 112 1.68 -2.39 15.05
N GLU A 113 3.00 -2.33 15.25
CA GLU A 113 3.79 -1.11 15.13
C GLU A 113 4.78 -1.31 13.97
N ILE A 114 4.80 -0.40 13.00
CA ILE A 114 5.78 -0.42 11.91
C ILE A 114 6.53 0.89 11.89
N ARG A 115 7.86 0.80 11.76
CA ARG A 115 8.73 1.92 11.43
C ARG A 115 9.33 1.70 10.05
N ALA A 116 9.26 2.71 9.20
CA ALA A 116 10.01 2.80 7.96
C ALA A 116 11.00 3.97 8.09
N GLU A 117 12.26 3.72 7.77
CA GLU A 117 13.35 4.70 7.86
C GLU A 117 13.71 5.13 6.43
N TYR A 118 13.20 6.30 6.03
CA TYR A 118 13.41 6.85 4.69
C TYR A 118 14.56 7.86 4.69
N GLY A 119 15.31 7.87 3.60
CA GLY A 119 16.29 8.89 3.30
C GLY A 119 16.03 9.55 1.95
N THR A 120 16.59 10.73 1.74
CA THR A 120 16.61 11.36 0.43
C THR A 120 17.89 12.20 0.29
N LEU A 121 18.49 12.20 -0.89
CA LEU A 121 19.54 13.18 -1.19
C LEU A 121 18.93 14.59 -1.26
N PRO A 122 19.63 15.64 -0.81
CA PRO A 122 19.14 17.01 -0.95
C PRO A 122 18.83 17.33 -2.43
N PRO A 123 17.73 18.05 -2.71
CA PRO A 123 17.44 18.49 -4.07
C PRO A 123 18.49 19.50 -4.54
N GLU A 124 18.77 19.53 -5.84
CA GLU A 124 19.51 20.62 -6.51
C GLU A 124 18.48 21.54 -7.19
N PRO A 125 18.04 22.62 -6.52
CA PRO A 125 16.81 23.34 -6.90
C PRO A 125 16.88 23.99 -8.28
N ASP A 126 18.07 24.46 -8.66
CA ASP A 126 18.30 25.23 -9.88
C ASP A 126 18.23 24.38 -11.16
N GLN A 127 18.12 23.05 -11.03
CA GLN A 127 17.99 22.12 -12.14
C GLN A 127 16.73 21.25 -12.07
N GLY A 128 15.82 21.54 -11.14
CA GLY A 128 14.60 20.75 -10.95
C GLY A 128 14.84 19.35 -10.38
N GLN A 129 16.05 19.03 -9.91
CA GLN A 129 16.34 17.76 -9.28
C GLN A 129 15.69 17.70 -7.90
N GLN A 130 14.97 16.60 -7.62
CA GLN A 130 14.23 16.38 -6.36
C GLN A 130 15.00 15.50 -5.36
N GLY A 131 16.26 15.17 -5.66
CA GLY A 131 17.04 14.20 -4.91
C GLY A 131 16.78 12.75 -5.35
N ALA A 132 17.32 11.81 -4.60
CA ALA A 132 17.11 10.38 -4.79
C ALA A 132 16.59 9.77 -3.48
N GLY A 133 15.40 9.19 -3.51
CA GLY A 133 14.79 8.55 -2.35
C GLY A 133 15.42 7.19 -2.05
N GLN A 134 15.48 6.85 -0.77
CA GLN A 134 15.89 5.54 -0.26
C GLN A 134 15.03 5.12 0.93
N CYS A 135 15.07 3.82 1.23
CA CYS A 135 14.53 3.28 2.47
C CYS A 135 15.56 2.34 3.09
N ASP A 136 16.04 2.71 4.27
CA ASP A 136 17.14 2.03 4.95
C ASP A 136 16.63 0.82 5.75
N ALA A 137 15.42 0.92 6.33
CA ALA A 137 14.84 -0.16 7.11
C ALA A 137 13.31 -0.12 7.15
N TYR A 138 12.72 -1.31 7.24
CA TYR A 138 11.35 -1.54 7.70
C TYR A 138 11.39 -2.48 8.90
N THR A 139 10.91 -2.00 10.05
CA THR A 139 10.83 -2.79 11.30
C THR A 139 9.38 -2.93 11.72
N ALA A 140 8.92 -4.17 11.93
CA ALA A 140 7.57 -4.46 12.40
C ALA A 140 7.59 -5.19 13.74
N HIS A 141 6.83 -4.67 14.71
CA HIS A 141 6.56 -5.33 15.99
C HIS A 141 5.09 -5.71 16.07
N VAL A 142 4.83 -6.92 16.58
CA VAL A 142 3.48 -7.35 16.94
C VAL A 142 3.45 -7.55 18.44
N ILE A 143 2.59 -6.80 19.12
CA ILE A 143 2.45 -6.85 20.58
C ILE A 143 1.13 -7.54 20.89
N ILE A 144 1.21 -8.61 21.68
CA ILE A 144 0.10 -9.53 21.94
C ILE A 144 -0.04 -9.73 23.44
N ASP A 145 -1.25 -9.56 23.95
CA ASP A 145 -1.65 -10.00 25.29
C ASP A 145 -2.56 -11.22 25.13
N SER A 146 -2.16 -12.36 25.68
CA SER A 146 -2.86 -13.64 25.54
C SER A 146 -2.37 -14.65 26.59
N PRO A 147 -3.26 -15.52 27.09
CA PRO A 147 -2.87 -16.67 27.94
C PRO A 147 -2.39 -17.88 27.13
N GLU A 148 -2.39 -17.83 25.79
CA GLU A 148 -1.93 -18.95 24.96
C GLU A 148 -0.42 -19.19 25.09
N PRO A 149 0.05 -20.42 24.87
CA PRO A 149 1.49 -20.72 24.86
C PRO A 149 2.27 -19.84 23.88
N PRO A 150 3.44 -19.30 24.26
CA PRO A 150 4.26 -18.42 23.40
C PRO A 150 4.55 -19.01 22.02
N GLU A 151 4.85 -20.30 21.94
CA GLU A 151 5.12 -21.01 20.69
C GLU A 151 3.96 -20.95 19.68
N LYS A 152 2.71 -20.94 20.16
CA LYS A 152 1.54 -20.81 19.28
C LYS A 152 1.42 -19.38 18.74
N LEU A 153 1.68 -18.38 19.59
CA LEU A 153 1.63 -16.97 19.22
C LEU A 153 2.74 -16.63 18.22
N GLU A 154 3.95 -17.11 18.46
CA GLU A 154 5.07 -16.97 17.51
C GLU A 154 4.75 -17.64 16.17
N ASN A 155 4.12 -18.82 16.20
CA ASN A 155 3.71 -19.51 14.97
C ASN A 155 2.62 -18.75 14.21
N LEU A 156 1.61 -18.22 14.92
CA LEU A 156 0.59 -17.33 14.35
C LEU A 156 1.24 -16.17 13.59
N ILE A 157 2.20 -15.48 14.22
CA ILE A 157 2.84 -14.30 13.62
C ILE A 157 3.75 -14.67 12.46
N ARG A 158 4.53 -15.76 12.58
CA ARG A 158 5.39 -16.25 11.49
C ARG A 158 4.57 -16.59 10.24
N VAL A 159 3.51 -17.39 10.40
CA VAL A 159 2.63 -17.77 9.28
C VAL A 159 1.94 -16.55 8.67
N SER A 160 1.46 -15.62 9.50
CA SER A 160 0.78 -14.41 9.03
C SER A 160 1.72 -13.46 8.30
N ARG A 161 2.96 -13.30 8.78
CA ARG A 161 4.01 -12.52 8.10
C ARG A 161 4.36 -13.14 6.75
N ASP A 162 4.58 -14.45 6.69
CA ASP A 162 4.99 -15.13 5.47
C ASP A 162 3.89 -15.11 4.40
N ALA A 163 2.62 -15.03 4.82
CA ALA A 163 1.49 -14.83 3.92
C ALA A 163 1.28 -13.37 3.49
N CYS A 164 1.88 -12.40 4.19
CA CYS A 164 1.65 -10.97 3.97
C CYS A 164 2.34 -10.47 2.70
N MET A 165 1.54 -10.24 1.66
CA MET A 165 2.02 -9.72 0.37
C MET A 165 2.71 -8.37 0.51
N ALA A 166 2.19 -7.47 1.35
CA ALA A 166 2.81 -6.15 1.52
C ALA A 166 4.20 -6.23 2.17
N ILE A 167 4.40 -7.12 3.15
CA ILE A 167 5.73 -7.39 3.73
C ILE A 167 6.64 -8.00 2.66
N ALA A 168 6.16 -8.97 1.88
CA ALA A 168 6.94 -9.55 0.80
C ALA A 168 7.37 -8.50 -0.25
N THR A 169 6.50 -7.55 -0.57
CA THR A 169 6.79 -6.43 -1.49
C THR A 169 7.89 -5.52 -0.96
N VAL A 170 7.83 -5.08 0.32
CA VAL A 170 8.86 -4.17 0.87
C VAL A 170 10.16 -4.88 1.25
N ALA A 171 10.12 -6.21 1.43
CA ALA A 171 11.29 -7.01 1.80
C ALA A 171 12.10 -7.51 0.59
N THR A 172 11.63 -7.32 -0.64
CA THR A 172 12.28 -7.86 -1.86
C THR A 172 12.44 -6.80 -2.94
N ALA A 173 13.44 -6.97 -3.81
CA ALA A 173 13.60 -6.14 -5.00
C ALA A 173 12.59 -6.56 -6.08
N VAL A 174 11.37 -6.04 -5.98
CA VAL A 174 10.33 -6.25 -6.99
C VAL A 174 10.69 -5.44 -8.25
N PRO A 175 10.67 -6.04 -9.46
CA PRO A 175 10.92 -5.30 -10.70
C PRO A 175 9.92 -4.16 -10.89
N THR A 176 10.42 -2.97 -11.21
CA THR A 176 9.63 -1.76 -11.48
C THR A 176 9.98 -1.17 -12.83
N SER A 177 9.01 -0.58 -13.53
CA SER A 177 9.22 0.18 -14.76
C SER A 177 8.33 1.42 -14.76
N THR A 178 8.85 2.55 -15.20
CA THR A 178 8.09 3.79 -15.38
C THR A 178 8.06 4.16 -16.85
N ARG A 179 6.87 4.50 -17.37
CA ARG A 179 6.71 4.94 -18.77
C ARG A 179 5.99 6.27 -18.84
N VAL A 180 6.44 7.14 -19.73
CA VAL A 180 5.82 8.43 -20.00
C VAL A 180 5.07 8.36 -21.34
N PHE A 181 3.80 8.76 -21.32
CA PHE A 181 2.94 8.87 -22.50
C PHE A 181 2.66 10.37 -22.74
N ILE A 182 3.07 10.89 -23.90
CA ILE A 182 3.04 12.34 -24.19
C ILE A 182 2.05 12.58 -25.33
N ASN A 183 1.14 13.54 -25.17
CA ASN A 183 0.20 13.96 -26.23
C ASN A 183 -0.58 12.80 -26.88
N GLY A 184 -0.99 11.80 -26.08
CA GLY A 184 -1.80 10.68 -26.55
C GLY A 184 -1.06 9.59 -27.32
N THR A 185 0.28 9.53 -27.26
CA THR A 185 1.05 8.40 -27.81
C THR A 185 0.56 7.06 -27.27
N GLU A 186 0.44 6.05 -28.13
CA GLU A 186 0.04 4.70 -27.71
C GLU A 186 1.18 3.91 -27.04
N ASN A 187 2.43 4.20 -27.40
CA ASN A 187 3.61 3.56 -26.83
C ASN A 187 4.36 4.56 -25.96
N GLY A 188 4.37 4.33 -24.64
CA GLY A 188 5.11 5.15 -23.70
C GLY A 188 6.62 4.91 -23.80
N VAL A 189 7.41 5.94 -23.51
CA VAL A 189 8.88 5.86 -23.40
C VAL A 189 9.24 5.48 -21.98
N GLU A 190 10.06 4.44 -21.82
CA GLU A 190 10.56 4.01 -20.51
C GLU A 190 11.61 4.98 -19.97
N VAL A 191 11.49 5.35 -18.69
CA VAL A 191 12.34 6.32 -17.99
C VAL A 191 12.82 5.81 -16.64
#